data_AF-X6MXP1-F1
#
_entry.id   AF-X6MXP1-F1
#
_cell.length_a   1.000
_cell.length_b   1.000
_cell.length_c   1.000
_cell.angle_alpha   90.00
_cell.angle_beta   90.00
_cell.angle_gamma   90.00
#
_symmetry.space_group_name_H-M   'P 1'
#
loop_
_entity.id
_entity.type
_entity.pdbx_description
1 polymer ?
#
loop_
_entity_poly.entity_id
_entity_poly.type
_entity_poly.pdbx_seq_one_letter_code
_entity_poly.pdbx_strand_id
1 'polypeptide(L)'
;MTASVENVRPIKDMEEDYLQQCQRYQSKVDCGVVVLSRFYNEIKSYKPSIILTDNDLIPIVNVLIKYEIVGITCYNFSNCQLTSNGIYLLYDLCMKYKDYIEKLELRNNSLGDEGAFVLAKILVIPSSKLKFLGLHWNKCVCVYYLKQTIYKREK
;
A
#
# COMPACT_ATOMS: atom_id res chain seq x y z
N MET A 1 34.94 -12.74 -16.09
CA MET A 1 34.52 -12.06 -14.83
C MET A 1 33.29 -11.23 -15.18
N THR A 2 32.13 -11.56 -14.61
CA THR A 2 30.83 -11.24 -15.23
C THR A 2 29.76 -10.88 -14.19
N ALA A 3 29.57 -9.58 -14.00
CA ALA A 3 28.43 -8.91 -13.36
C ALA A 3 28.58 -7.40 -13.68
N SER A 4 27.55 -6.58 -13.88
CA SER A 4 26.11 -6.86 -14.02
C SER A 4 25.46 -5.63 -14.68
N VAL A 5 24.97 -5.77 -15.92
CA VAL A 5 24.49 -4.61 -16.73
C VAL A 5 22.96 -4.56 -16.84
N GLU A 6 22.27 -5.68 -16.67
CA GLU A 6 20.85 -5.83 -17.03
C GLU A 6 19.89 -5.19 -16.01
N ASN A 7 20.26 -5.11 -14.73
CA ASN A 7 19.38 -4.56 -13.68
C ASN A 7 19.24 -3.03 -13.67
N VAL A 8 20.02 -2.28 -14.46
CA VAL A 8 20.01 -0.80 -14.42
C VAL A 8 18.90 -0.18 -15.26
N ARG A 9 18.54 -0.77 -16.41
CA ARG A 9 17.47 -0.25 -17.28
C ARG A 9 16.08 -0.34 -16.63
N PRO A 10 15.63 -1.49 -16.07
CA PRO A 10 14.29 -1.61 -15.52
C PRO A 10 13.98 -0.59 -14.42
N ILE A 11 14.99 -0.23 -13.60
CA ILE A 11 14.84 0.76 -12.53
C ILE A 11 14.61 2.17 -13.09
N LYS A 12 15.35 2.56 -14.15
CA LYS A 12 15.22 3.88 -14.78
C LYS A 12 13.91 4.00 -15.58
N ASP A 13 13.55 2.95 -16.31
CA ASP A 13 12.29 2.88 -17.07
C ASP A 13 11.07 2.92 -16.12
N MET A 14 11.21 2.34 -14.91
CA MET A 14 10.24 2.42 -13.82
C MET A 14 10.18 3.83 -13.22
N GLU A 15 11.31 4.49 -12.97
CA GLU A 15 11.37 5.85 -12.40
C GLU A 15 10.73 6.89 -13.35
N GLU A 16 10.99 6.80 -14.66
CA GLU A 16 10.41 7.74 -15.64
C GLU A 16 8.89 7.57 -15.80
N ASP A 17 8.39 6.33 -15.92
CA ASP A 17 6.96 6.03 -15.93
C ASP A 17 6.27 6.50 -14.63
N TYR A 18 6.94 6.29 -13.51
CA TYR A 18 6.45 6.67 -12.21
C TYR A 18 6.35 8.20 -12.04
N LEU A 19 7.35 8.97 -12.48
CA LEU A 19 7.32 10.43 -12.45
C LEU A 19 6.24 11.00 -13.39
N GLN A 20 6.05 10.42 -14.57
CA GLN A 20 4.93 10.75 -15.47
C GLN A 20 3.57 10.51 -14.77
N GLN A 21 3.46 9.47 -13.94
CA GLN A 21 2.26 9.21 -13.16
C GLN A 21 2.13 10.13 -11.92
N CYS A 22 3.22 10.47 -11.20
CA CYS A 22 3.17 11.52 -10.16
C CYS A 22 2.59 12.82 -10.77
N GLN A 23 3.07 13.22 -11.94
CA GLN A 23 2.58 14.40 -12.68
C GLN A 23 1.11 14.27 -13.12
N ARG A 24 0.73 13.14 -13.73
CA ARG A 24 -0.63 12.91 -14.27
C ARG A 24 -1.73 13.01 -13.20
N TYR A 25 -1.47 12.49 -12.00
CA TYR A 25 -2.44 12.47 -10.90
C TYR A 25 -2.31 13.67 -9.94
N GLN A 26 -1.48 14.66 -10.28
CA GLN A 26 -1.16 15.81 -9.43
C GLN A 26 -0.66 15.39 -8.03
N SER A 27 0.11 14.30 -7.98
CA SER A 27 0.77 13.82 -6.77
C SER A 27 1.70 14.91 -6.23
N LYS A 28 1.59 15.18 -4.93
CA LYS A 28 2.43 16.17 -4.22
C LYS A 28 3.70 15.56 -3.64
N VAL A 29 3.89 14.26 -3.89
CA VAL A 29 4.98 13.48 -3.36
C VAL A 29 6.05 13.41 -4.45
N ASP A 30 7.29 13.69 -4.12
CA ASP A 30 8.42 13.60 -5.06
C ASP A 30 8.85 12.14 -5.18
N CYS A 31 8.01 11.39 -5.93
CA CYS A 31 7.52 10.16 -5.32
C CYS A 31 8.51 8.96 -5.35
N GLY A 32 9.60 9.05 -6.13
CA GLY A 32 10.57 7.97 -6.34
C GLY A 32 11.48 7.74 -5.13
N VAL A 33 11.86 8.81 -4.44
CA VAL A 33 12.61 8.74 -3.17
C VAL A 33 11.82 7.96 -2.12
N VAL A 34 10.49 8.15 -2.08
CA VAL A 34 9.61 7.51 -1.10
C VAL A 34 9.47 6.00 -1.35
N VAL A 35 9.41 5.58 -2.61
CA VAL A 35 9.42 4.15 -2.97
C VAL A 35 10.80 3.55 -2.67
N LEU A 36 11.86 4.03 -3.32
CA LEU A 36 13.18 3.39 -3.25
C LEU A 36 13.79 3.42 -1.83
N SER A 37 13.66 4.51 -1.07
CA SER A 37 14.24 4.57 0.29
C SER A 37 13.48 3.73 1.33
N ARG A 38 12.14 3.62 1.23
CA ARG A 38 11.34 2.73 2.11
C ARG A 38 11.55 1.25 1.79
N PHE A 39 11.87 0.93 0.54
CA PHE A 39 12.26 -0.41 0.12
C PHE A 39 13.64 -0.84 0.65
N TYR A 40 14.63 0.05 0.57
CA TYR A 40 16.03 -0.37 0.69
C TYR A 40 16.65 -0.25 2.09
N ASN A 41 16.16 0.66 2.95
CA ASN A 41 16.83 0.99 4.23
C ASN A 41 15.99 0.73 5.49
N GLU A 42 15.16 1.70 5.96
CA GLU A 42 14.73 1.70 7.38
C GLU A 42 13.23 1.89 7.66
N ILE A 43 12.47 0.79 7.70
CA ILE A 43 11.19 0.72 8.47
C ILE A 43 11.50 0.50 9.97
N LYS A 44 12.42 1.30 10.52
CA LYS A 44 12.80 1.33 11.95
C LYS A 44 12.84 2.74 12.55
N SER A 45 13.12 3.76 11.74
CA SER A 45 13.33 5.16 12.18
C SER A 45 12.32 6.16 11.60
N TYR A 46 11.68 5.84 10.47
CA TYR A 46 11.03 6.83 9.62
C TYR A 46 9.70 7.38 10.17
N LYS A 47 9.69 8.66 10.58
CA LYS A 47 8.46 9.46 10.70
C LYS A 47 8.09 10.01 9.32
N PRO A 48 6.85 9.83 8.82
CA PRO A 48 6.43 10.43 7.56
C PRO A 48 6.24 11.95 7.71
N SER A 49 7.24 12.72 7.28
CA SER A 49 7.10 14.16 7.04
C SER A 49 6.15 14.46 5.87
N ILE A 50 5.94 13.48 5.00
CA ILE A 50 5.09 13.55 3.82
C ILE A 50 3.81 12.76 4.09
N ILE A 51 2.68 13.46 4.06
CA ILE A 51 1.33 12.92 4.26
C ILE A 51 0.79 12.51 2.89
N LEU A 52 0.60 11.21 2.64
CA LEU A 52 0.10 10.70 1.35
C LEU A 52 -1.43 10.85 1.26
N THR A 53 -1.97 11.23 0.12
CA THR A 53 -3.40 11.21 -0.22
C THR A 53 -3.72 10.03 -1.14
N ASP A 54 -5.01 9.80 -1.42
CA ASP A 54 -5.44 8.78 -2.39
C ASP A 54 -4.81 9.00 -3.79
N ASN A 55 -4.64 10.25 -4.22
CA ASN A 55 -4.02 10.58 -5.52
C ASN A 55 -2.54 10.19 -5.57
N ASP A 56 -1.82 10.36 -4.46
CA ASP A 56 -0.40 10.01 -4.36
C ASP A 56 -0.20 8.48 -4.31
N LEU A 57 -1.24 7.73 -3.92
CA LEU A 57 -1.24 6.27 -3.88
C LEU A 57 -1.43 5.63 -5.27
N ILE A 58 -2.09 6.30 -6.21
CA ILE A 58 -2.30 5.81 -7.59
C ILE A 58 -0.97 5.48 -8.30
N PRO A 59 0.01 6.40 -8.44
CA PRO A 59 1.29 6.09 -9.11
C PRO A 59 2.05 4.96 -8.41
N ILE A 60 1.97 4.90 -7.06
CA ILE A 60 2.60 3.85 -6.25
C ILE A 60 2.00 2.48 -6.60
N VAL A 61 0.67 2.32 -6.50
CA VAL A 61 0.00 1.04 -6.77
C VAL A 61 0.16 0.62 -8.23
N ASN A 62 0.02 1.55 -9.18
CA ASN A 62 0.19 1.26 -10.60
C ASN A 62 1.58 0.72 -10.91
N VAL A 63 2.64 1.35 -10.41
CA VAL A 63 4.03 0.93 -10.69
C VAL A 63 4.40 -0.35 -9.96
N LEU A 64 3.95 -0.55 -8.72
CA LEU A 64 4.11 -1.83 -8.03
C LEU A 64 3.54 -2.98 -8.88
N ILE A 65 2.27 -2.86 -9.31
CA ILE A 65 1.57 -3.88 -10.08
C ILE A 65 2.18 -4.06 -11.49
N LYS A 66 2.50 -2.97 -12.19
CA LYS A 66 3.02 -2.97 -13.58
C LYS A 66 4.39 -3.65 -13.71
N TYR A 67 5.27 -3.43 -12.74
CA TYR A 67 6.63 -4.02 -12.72
C TYR A 67 6.70 -5.28 -11.84
N GLU A 68 5.55 -5.86 -11.48
CA GLU A 68 5.40 -7.09 -10.71
C GLU A 68 6.25 -7.16 -9.42
N ILE A 69 6.30 -6.06 -8.68
CA ILE A 69 7.25 -5.88 -7.56
C ILE A 69 6.90 -6.77 -6.35
N VAL A 70 7.54 -7.94 -6.27
CA VAL A 70 7.37 -8.96 -5.22
C VAL A 70 8.29 -8.75 -4.01
N GLY A 71 8.07 -9.53 -2.94
CA GLY A 71 8.92 -9.57 -1.75
C GLY A 71 8.55 -8.58 -0.64
N ILE A 72 7.69 -7.60 -0.91
CA ILE A 72 7.22 -6.65 0.10
C ILE A 72 6.22 -7.33 1.05
N THR A 73 6.66 -7.60 2.28
CA THR A 73 5.82 -8.21 3.32
C THR A 73 5.07 -7.18 4.18
N CYS A 74 5.53 -5.94 4.24
CA CYS A 74 4.99 -4.89 5.11
C CYS A 74 4.75 -3.58 4.36
N TYR A 75 3.49 -3.23 4.16
CA TYR A 75 3.06 -1.94 3.61
C TYR A 75 2.62 -1.00 4.74
N ASN A 76 3.17 0.22 4.77
CA ASN A 76 2.84 1.21 5.80
C ASN A 76 2.43 2.56 5.19
N PHE A 77 1.15 2.87 5.37
CA PHE A 77 0.47 4.10 4.98
C PHE A 77 -0.17 4.77 6.21
N SER A 78 0.45 4.65 7.38
CA SER A 78 -0.03 5.31 8.61
C SER A 78 0.30 6.80 8.61
N ASN A 79 -0.56 7.61 9.25
CA ASN A 79 -0.47 9.08 9.30
C ASN A 79 -0.53 9.71 7.90
N CYS A 80 -1.46 9.22 7.09
CA CYS A 80 -1.74 9.68 5.74
C CYS A 80 -3.17 10.25 5.69
N GLN A 81 -3.56 10.81 4.55
CA GLN A 81 -4.90 11.32 4.25
C GLN A 81 -5.64 10.38 3.28
N LEU A 82 -5.48 9.06 3.46
CA LEU A 82 -6.24 8.09 2.68
C LEU A 82 -7.72 8.09 3.09
N THR A 83 -8.62 7.91 2.11
CA THR A 83 -10.07 7.76 2.30
C THR A 83 -10.52 6.35 1.90
N SER A 84 -11.84 6.13 1.72
CA SER A 84 -12.35 4.88 1.16
C SER A 84 -11.80 4.59 -0.24
N ASN A 85 -11.54 5.63 -1.06
CA ASN A 85 -10.95 5.50 -2.40
C ASN A 85 -9.55 4.87 -2.37
N GLY A 86 -8.67 5.31 -1.45
CA GLY A 86 -7.35 4.71 -1.28
C GLY A 86 -7.41 3.24 -0.89
N ILE A 87 -8.42 2.82 -0.13
CA ILE A 87 -8.60 1.41 0.23
C ILE A 87 -9.01 0.55 -0.98
N TYR A 88 -9.76 1.10 -1.95
CA TYR A 88 -10.01 0.38 -3.21
C TYR A 88 -8.71 0.12 -3.98
N LEU A 89 -7.80 1.09 -4.07
CA LEU A 89 -6.46 0.89 -4.67
C LEU A 89 -5.64 -0.17 -3.91
N LEU A 90 -5.74 -0.21 -2.58
CA LEU A 90 -5.08 -1.23 -1.76
C LEU A 90 -5.74 -2.61 -1.87
N TYR A 91 -7.01 -2.72 -2.27
CA TYR A 91 -7.66 -4.01 -2.50
C TYR A 91 -7.04 -4.72 -3.71
N ASP A 92 -6.84 -4.00 -4.83
CA ASP A 92 -6.21 -4.56 -6.03
C ASP A 92 -4.75 -4.95 -5.77
N LEU A 93 -4.02 -4.12 -5.03
CA LEU A 93 -2.67 -4.43 -4.54
C LEU A 93 -2.66 -5.69 -3.65
N CYS A 94 -3.59 -5.80 -2.70
CA CYS A 94 -3.71 -6.96 -1.82
C CYS A 94 -4.13 -8.23 -2.56
N MET A 95 -4.91 -8.12 -3.65
CA MET A 95 -5.21 -9.26 -4.52
C MET A 95 -3.98 -9.71 -5.31
N LYS A 96 -3.25 -8.79 -5.93
CA LYS A 96 -2.02 -9.08 -6.70
C LYS A 96 -0.91 -9.69 -5.84
N TYR A 97 -0.74 -9.22 -4.60
CA TYR A 97 0.36 -9.60 -3.70
C TYR A 97 -0.07 -10.40 -2.47
N LYS A 98 -1.24 -11.05 -2.51
CA LYS A 98 -1.79 -11.86 -1.40
C LYS A 98 -0.82 -12.89 -0.81
N ASP A 99 0.08 -13.43 -1.64
CA ASP A 99 1.06 -14.46 -1.25
C ASP A 99 2.38 -13.86 -0.72
N TYR A 100 2.46 -12.54 -0.55
CA TYR A 100 3.62 -11.81 -0.02
C TYR A 100 3.27 -10.90 1.15
N ILE A 101 2.14 -10.17 1.08
CA ILE A 101 1.76 -9.20 2.11
C ILE A 101 1.42 -9.91 3.41
N GLU A 102 2.20 -9.65 4.47
CA GLU A 102 1.93 -10.12 5.83
C GLU A 102 1.39 -9.02 6.74
N LYS A 103 1.67 -7.75 6.42
CA LYS A 103 1.33 -6.60 7.26
C LYS A 103 0.88 -5.39 6.43
N LEU A 104 -0.26 -4.82 6.80
CA LEU A 104 -0.78 -3.56 6.28
C LEU A 104 -1.08 -2.59 7.43
N GLU A 105 -0.38 -1.46 7.46
CA GLU A 105 -0.53 -0.41 8.48
C GLU A 105 -1.23 0.81 7.88
N LEU A 106 -2.39 1.16 8.41
CA LEU A 106 -3.28 2.23 7.94
C LEU A 106 -3.75 3.12 9.11
N ARG A 107 -2.98 3.18 10.21
CA ARG A 107 -3.36 3.97 11.39
C ARG A 107 -3.43 5.46 11.06
N ASN A 108 -4.36 6.19 11.67
CA ASN A 108 -4.49 7.64 11.49
C ASN A 108 -4.68 8.05 10.01
N ASN A 109 -5.80 7.63 9.42
CA ASN A 109 -6.34 8.01 8.12
C ASN A 109 -7.86 8.30 8.22
N SER A 110 -8.52 8.63 7.10
CA SER A 110 -9.92 9.05 7.01
C SER A 110 -10.80 8.05 6.27
N LEU A 111 -10.64 6.75 6.54
CA LEU A 111 -11.15 5.65 5.69
C LEU A 111 -12.68 5.54 5.61
N GLY A 112 -13.43 6.03 6.60
CA GLY A 112 -14.89 5.91 6.66
C GLY A 112 -15.38 4.47 6.81
N ASP A 113 -16.71 4.29 6.77
CA ASP A 113 -17.34 2.95 6.84
C ASP A 113 -17.24 2.19 5.51
N GLU A 114 -17.19 2.90 4.39
CA GLU A 114 -16.88 2.33 3.07
C GLU A 114 -15.48 1.70 3.05
N GLY A 115 -14.46 2.40 3.57
CA GLY A 115 -13.12 1.83 3.71
C GLY A 115 -13.10 0.62 4.63
N ALA A 116 -13.86 0.64 5.74
CA ALA A 116 -14.02 -0.54 6.60
C ALA A 116 -14.70 -1.73 5.88
N PHE A 117 -15.65 -1.48 4.98
CA PHE A 117 -16.29 -2.49 4.13
C PHE A 117 -15.33 -3.08 3.08
N VAL A 118 -14.49 -2.27 2.45
CA VAL A 118 -13.47 -2.78 1.50
C VAL A 118 -12.35 -3.53 2.25
N LEU A 119 -11.92 -3.05 3.41
CA LEU A 119 -11.00 -3.77 4.30
C LEU A 119 -11.54 -5.14 4.72
N ALA A 120 -12.85 -5.26 4.94
CA ALA A 120 -13.49 -6.54 5.18
C ALA A 120 -13.36 -7.50 3.98
N LYS A 121 -13.38 -7.01 2.74
CA LYS A 121 -13.08 -7.82 1.55
C LYS A 121 -11.61 -8.25 1.50
N ILE A 122 -10.67 -7.35 1.84
CA ILE A 122 -9.22 -7.66 1.90
C ILE A 122 -8.94 -8.79 2.90
N LEU A 123 -9.61 -8.79 4.06
CA LEU A 123 -9.44 -9.83 5.08
C LEU A 123 -9.91 -11.23 4.66
N VAL A 124 -10.76 -11.37 3.64
CA VAL A 124 -11.26 -12.66 3.15
C VAL A 124 -10.68 -13.07 1.79
N ILE A 125 -9.60 -12.42 1.34
CA ILE A 125 -8.87 -12.84 0.13
C ILE A 125 -8.33 -14.27 0.35
N PRO A 126 -8.71 -15.26 -0.50
CA PRO A 126 -8.25 -16.64 -0.35
C PRO A 126 -6.72 -16.76 -0.38
N SER A 127 -6.18 -17.57 0.53
CA SER A 127 -4.72 -17.76 0.72
C SER A 127 -3.91 -16.50 1.07
N SER A 128 -4.55 -15.39 1.44
CA SER A 128 -3.85 -14.16 1.83
C SER A 128 -3.00 -14.35 3.10
N LYS A 129 -1.70 -14.06 3.00
CA LYS A 129 -0.73 -14.08 4.11
C LYS A 129 -0.88 -12.92 5.10
N LEU A 130 -1.84 -12.00 4.91
CA LEU A 130 -2.01 -10.81 5.73
C LEU A 130 -2.32 -11.18 7.20
N LYS A 131 -1.31 -11.18 8.06
CA LYS A 131 -1.40 -11.48 9.50
C LYS A 131 -1.78 -10.25 10.35
N PHE A 132 -1.40 -9.05 9.89
CA PHE A 132 -1.59 -7.81 10.66
C PHE A 132 -2.28 -6.72 9.84
N LEU A 133 -3.34 -6.13 10.39
CA LEU A 133 -4.04 -4.98 9.83
C LEU A 133 -4.20 -3.86 10.88
N GLY A 134 -3.48 -2.75 10.71
CA GLY A 134 -3.40 -1.66 11.69
C GLY A 134 -4.39 -0.52 11.41
N LEU A 135 -5.54 -0.50 12.11
CA LEU A 135 -6.63 0.46 11.86
C LEU A 135 -6.88 1.50 12.97
N HIS A 136 -5.94 1.68 13.89
CA HIS A 136 -6.12 2.58 15.03
C HIS A 136 -6.21 4.05 14.59
N TRP A 137 -6.99 4.86 15.31
CA TRP A 137 -7.21 6.29 15.02
C TRP A 137 -7.80 6.60 13.63
N ASN A 138 -8.52 5.65 13.02
CA ASN A 138 -9.32 5.92 11.82
C ASN A 138 -10.74 6.36 12.18
N LYS A 139 -11.30 7.29 11.40
CA LYS A 139 -12.71 7.68 11.50
C LYS A 139 -13.61 6.66 10.79
N CYS A 140 -13.90 5.56 11.48
CA CYS A 140 -14.87 4.53 11.06
C CYS A 140 -15.89 4.32 12.21
N VAL A 141 -17.18 4.31 11.90
CA VAL A 141 -18.25 4.08 12.89
C VAL A 141 -18.48 2.58 13.08
N CYS A 142 -18.43 1.80 12.00
CA CYS A 142 -18.89 0.41 11.97
C CYS A 142 -17.77 -0.62 12.13
N VAL A 143 -17.13 -0.62 13.32
CA VAL A 143 -16.18 -1.67 13.76
C VAL A 143 -16.81 -3.08 13.73
N TYR A 144 -18.14 -3.16 13.71
CA TYR A 144 -18.94 -4.39 13.65
C TYR A 144 -18.62 -5.27 12.44
N TYR A 145 -18.53 -4.70 11.23
CA TYR A 145 -18.24 -5.48 10.02
C TYR A 145 -16.86 -6.13 10.08
N LEU A 146 -15.84 -5.40 10.54
CA LEU A 146 -14.49 -5.92 10.70
C LEU A 146 -14.44 -7.06 11.74
N LYS A 147 -15.16 -6.92 12.87
CA LYS A 147 -15.27 -7.99 13.89
C LYS A 147 -15.93 -9.26 13.33
N GLN A 148 -17.05 -9.13 12.60
CA GLN A 148 -17.69 -10.29 11.97
C GLN A 148 -16.77 -10.98 10.95
N THR A 149 -16.01 -10.19 10.18
CA THR A 149 -15.11 -10.71 9.15
C THR A 149 -13.91 -11.45 9.73
N ILE A 150 -13.29 -10.91 10.79
CA ILE A 150 -12.20 -11.59 11.51
C ILE A 150 -12.68 -12.94 12.05
N TYR A 151 -13.85 -12.98 12.70
CA TYR A 151 -14.46 -14.22 13.22
C TYR A 151 -14.76 -15.27 12.14
N LYS A 152 -14.97 -14.86 10.88
CA LYS A 152 -15.14 -15.77 9.73
C LYS A 152 -13.81 -16.27 9.14
N ARG A 153 -12.67 -15.64 9.46
CA ARG A 153 -11.34 -16.02 8.99
C ARG A 153 -10.61 -16.95 9.97
N GLU A 154 -11.05 -16.98 11.22
CA GLU A 154 -10.52 -17.81 12.30
C GLU A 154 -11.24 -19.18 12.43
N LYS A 155 -11.98 -19.59 11.38
CA LYS A 155 -12.71 -20.86 11.27
C LYS A 155 -12.42 -21.54 9.93
#